data_AF-A0A9P4PWM7-F1
#
_entry.id   AF-A0A9P4PWM7-F1
#
_cell.length_a   1.000
_cell.length_b   1.000
_cell.length_c   1.000
_cell.angle_alpha   90.00
_cell.angle_beta   90.00
_cell.angle_gamma   90.00
#
_symmetry.space_group_name_H-M   'P 1'
#
loop_
_entity.id
_entity.type
_entity.pdbx_description
1 polymer ?
#
loop_
_entity_poly.entity_id
_entity_poly.type
_entity_poly.pdbx_seq_one_letter_code
_entity_poly.pdbx_strand_id
1 'polypeptide(L)'
;MLEAVRLVERGYYVPDHDAQALVIGAGIGTAPKALIKHGVQTTIVELDPAVHEFATKYFGLPASHTKVLEDAVLWTARTARNVSKTAALSPSSRPVGRYDYIIHDVFTGGAEPLSLFSEEFLFSLRTLLSDEGIIAINYAGSLGQPLTTAVLDTVDLAFGHSCKIFSDSSEIASRWRKLRESIENEKLEESQEAFSNLVIFCRKTPSPLDKHSGDYVSQQPIAFRKPEASDYLGTISRQHYLIPRAEQEIEWHWGKAWKGLVDDSDPSDRQDILHAADAWMWEPETQSSAKKHWEVMRRVLPARIWELY
;
A
#
# COMPACT_ATOMS: atom_id res chain seq x y z
N MET A 1 -8.53 7.64 3.13
CA MET A 1 -7.09 7.72 3.38
C MET A 1 -6.25 7.45 2.12
N LEU A 2 -6.36 6.32 1.41
CA LEU A 2 -5.51 6.01 0.23
C LEU A 2 -5.42 7.13 -0.83
N GLU A 3 -6.53 7.80 -1.12
CA GLU A 3 -6.60 8.95 -2.04
C GLU A 3 -5.65 10.12 -1.66
N ALA A 4 -5.22 10.21 -0.40
CA ALA A 4 -4.25 11.20 0.05
C ALA A 4 -2.86 11.04 -0.57
N VAL A 5 -2.62 10.00 -1.37
CA VAL A 5 -1.44 9.87 -2.25
C VAL A 5 -1.21 11.14 -3.08
N ARG A 6 -2.30 11.83 -3.49
CA ARG A 6 -2.26 13.11 -4.20
C ARG A 6 -1.81 14.30 -3.35
N LEU A 7 -1.99 14.18 -2.04
CA LEU A 7 -1.75 15.23 -1.06
C LEU A 7 -0.37 15.13 -0.43
N VAL A 8 0.39 14.07 -0.72
CA VAL A 8 1.79 13.98 -0.29
C VAL A 8 2.59 15.09 -0.96
N GLU A 9 3.37 15.82 -0.16
CA GLU A 9 4.24 16.90 -0.63
C GLU A 9 5.33 16.34 -1.54
N ARG A 10 5.66 17.06 -2.61
CA ARG A 10 6.62 16.65 -3.65
C ARG A 10 7.56 17.80 -3.98
N GLY A 11 8.75 17.48 -4.49
CA GLY A 11 9.72 18.48 -4.94
C GLY A 11 9.23 19.32 -6.13
N TYR A 12 8.28 18.81 -6.91
CA TYR A 12 7.61 19.54 -8.00
C TYR A 12 6.10 19.26 -8.04
N TYR A 13 5.36 20.24 -8.52
CA TYR A 13 3.90 20.16 -8.67
C TYR A 13 3.54 19.56 -10.03
N VAL A 14 2.75 18.48 -10.02
CA VAL A 14 2.06 17.95 -11.20
C VAL A 14 0.58 18.30 -11.06
N PRO A 15 0.01 19.15 -11.93
CA PRO A 15 -1.42 19.42 -11.96
C PRO A 15 -2.23 18.14 -12.12
N ASP A 16 -3.39 18.06 -11.47
CA ASP A 16 -4.19 16.82 -11.45
C ASP A 16 -4.58 16.33 -12.85
N HIS A 17 -4.87 17.24 -13.77
CA HIS A 17 -5.27 16.91 -15.15
C HIS A 17 -4.11 16.37 -16.00
N ASP A 18 -2.87 16.67 -15.61
CA ASP A 18 -1.65 16.15 -16.24
C ASP A 18 -1.15 14.88 -15.55
N ALA A 19 -1.63 14.60 -14.33
CA ALA A 19 -1.18 13.48 -13.53
C ALA A 19 -1.75 12.13 -14.02
N GLN A 20 -0.94 11.09 -13.89
CA GLN A 20 -1.34 9.71 -14.18
C GLN A 20 -1.38 8.87 -12.90
N ALA A 21 -2.44 8.09 -12.74
CA ALA A 21 -2.58 7.15 -11.63
C ALA A 21 -2.80 5.71 -12.11
N LEU A 22 -2.25 4.78 -11.34
CA LEU A 22 -2.52 3.35 -11.44
C LEU A 22 -3.17 2.88 -10.14
N VAL A 23 -4.27 2.15 -10.27
CA VAL A 23 -4.99 1.55 -9.15
C VAL A 23 -5.00 0.03 -9.35
N ILE A 24 -4.39 -0.70 -8.43
CA ILE A 24 -4.42 -2.16 -8.37
C ILE A 24 -5.51 -2.58 -7.40
N GLY A 25 -6.55 -3.23 -7.91
CA GLY A 25 -7.79 -3.55 -7.20
C GLY A 25 -8.81 -2.42 -7.31
N ALA A 26 -10.00 -2.70 -7.84
CA ALA A 26 -11.04 -1.70 -8.02
C ALA A 26 -11.98 -1.59 -6.81
N GLY A 27 -12.34 -2.74 -6.22
CA GLY A 27 -13.43 -2.84 -5.26
C GLY A 27 -14.72 -2.21 -5.82
N ILE A 28 -15.44 -1.44 -5.00
CA ILE A 28 -16.60 -0.66 -5.47
C ILE A 28 -16.23 0.64 -6.21
N GLY A 29 -14.93 0.89 -6.42
CA GLY A 29 -14.43 2.03 -7.18
C GLY A 29 -14.30 3.35 -6.42
N THR A 30 -14.38 3.37 -5.09
CA THR A 30 -14.35 4.62 -4.28
C THR A 30 -13.08 5.44 -4.49
N ALA A 31 -11.91 4.82 -4.37
CA ALA A 31 -10.61 5.49 -4.56
C ALA A 31 -10.38 5.92 -6.02
N PRO A 32 -10.51 5.04 -7.04
CA PRO A 32 -10.31 5.47 -8.43
C PRO A 32 -11.32 6.53 -8.89
N LYS A 33 -12.60 6.44 -8.46
CA LYS A 33 -13.61 7.48 -8.74
C LYS A 33 -13.19 8.85 -8.24
N ALA A 34 -12.50 8.90 -7.11
CA ALA A 34 -12.04 10.15 -6.53
C ALA A 34 -10.90 10.76 -7.35
N LEU A 35 -9.91 9.94 -7.73
CA LEU A 35 -8.83 10.35 -8.63
C LEU A 35 -9.39 10.90 -9.96
N ILE A 36 -10.34 10.18 -10.57
CA ILE A 36 -11.00 10.60 -11.81
C ILE A 36 -11.75 11.92 -11.63
N LYS A 37 -12.46 12.11 -10.50
CA LYS A 37 -13.16 13.37 -10.19
C LYS A 37 -12.21 14.56 -10.00
N HIS A 38 -10.98 14.31 -9.60
CA HIS A 38 -9.92 15.31 -9.56
C HIS A 38 -9.26 15.57 -10.92
N GLY A 39 -9.64 14.84 -11.97
CA GLY A 39 -9.08 14.97 -13.32
C GLY A 39 -7.85 14.10 -13.58
N VAL A 40 -7.46 13.25 -12.62
CA VAL A 40 -6.30 12.37 -12.76
C VAL A 40 -6.60 11.25 -13.75
N GLN A 41 -5.74 11.08 -14.75
CA GLN A 41 -5.86 10.02 -15.75
C GLN A 41 -5.58 8.68 -15.07
N THR A 42 -6.63 7.90 -14.87
CA THR A 42 -6.57 6.70 -14.01
C THR A 42 -6.62 5.42 -14.84
N THR A 43 -5.68 4.52 -14.57
CA THR A 43 -5.69 3.12 -15.02
C THR A 43 -6.09 2.23 -13.85
N ILE A 44 -7.05 1.33 -14.05
CA ILE A 44 -7.54 0.41 -13.02
C ILE A 44 -7.25 -1.02 -13.50
N VAL A 45 -6.52 -1.78 -12.69
CA VAL A 45 -6.26 -3.20 -12.89
C VAL A 45 -7.10 -3.98 -11.91
N GLU A 46 -8.03 -4.79 -12.41
CA GLU A 46 -8.96 -5.60 -11.64
C GLU A 46 -8.96 -7.03 -12.18
N LEU A 47 -8.91 -8.02 -11.29
CA LEU A 47 -8.89 -9.42 -11.68
C LEU A 47 -10.29 -9.90 -12.07
N ASP A 48 -11.31 -9.52 -11.30
CA ASP A 48 -12.68 -10.00 -11.50
C ASP A 48 -13.50 -9.02 -12.35
N PRO A 49 -13.91 -9.40 -13.59
CA PRO A 49 -14.75 -8.56 -14.43
C PRO A 49 -16.08 -8.17 -13.78
N ALA A 50 -16.66 -9.00 -12.91
CA ALA A 50 -17.93 -8.73 -12.24
C ALA A 50 -17.77 -7.60 -11.20
N VAL A 51 -16.65 -7.56 -10.48
CA VAL A 51 -16.33 -6.47 -9.54
C VAL A 51 -16.27 -5.13 -10.28
N HIS A 52 -15.57 -5.11 -11.42
CA HIS A 52 -15.51 -3.91 -12.27
C HIS A 52 -16.91 -3.50 -12.79
N GLU A 53 -17.69 -4.46 -13.29
CA GLU A 53 -19.05 -4.20 -13.78
C GLU A 53 -19.91 -3.57 -12.68
N PHE A 54 -19.88 -4.13 -11.47
CA PHE A 54 -20.68 -3.64 -10.35
C PHE A 54 -20.23 -2.25 -9.88
N ALA A 55 -18.92 -1.99 -9.84
CA ALA A 55 -18.38 -0.67 -9.52
C ALA A 55 -18.93 0.40 -10.48
N THR A 56 -18.99 0.13 -11.78
CA THR A 56 -19.55 1.04 -12.77
C THR A 56 -21.08 1.13 -12.68
N LYS A 57 -21.77 0.00 -12.63
CA LYS A 57 -23.24 -0.08 -12.73
C LYS A 57 -23.96 0.40 -11.47
N TYR A 58 -23.45 0.06 -10.29
CA TYR A 58 -24.16 0.27 -9.02
C TYR A 58 -23.50 1.30 -8.11
N PHE A 59 -22.18 1.50 -8.22
CA PHE A 59 -21.43 2.42 -7.35
C PHE A 59 -20.97 3.71 -8.07
N GLY A 60 -21.29 3.82 -9.37
CA GLY A 60 -21.06 5.02 -10.16
C GLY A 60 -19.57 5.35 -10.33
N LEU A 61 -18.72 4.33 -10.52
CA LEU A 61 -17.39 4.50 -11.07
C LEU A 61 -17.52 5.08 -12.50
N PRO A 62 -16.97 6.28 -12.79
CA PRO A 62 -17.06 6.88 -14.11
C PRO A 62 -16.45 5.96 -15.17
N ALA A 63 -16.94 6.00 -16.42
CA ALA A 63 -16.37 5.20 -17.52
C ALA A 63 -15.07 5.80 -18.10
N SER A 64 -14.71 7.02 -17.70
CA SER A 64 -13.53 7.75 -18.16
C SER A 64 -12.27 7.28 -17.43
N HIS A 65 -11.86 6.03 -17.65
CA HIS A 65 -10.62 5.45 -17.15
C HIS A 65 -10.14 4.34 -18.07
N THR A 66 -8.85 4.00 -17.97
CA THR A 66 -8.31 2.82 -18.64
C THR A 66 -8.63 1.60 -17.80
N LYS A 67 -9.38 0.65 -18.34
CA LYS A 67 -9.72 -0.62 -17.68
C LYS A 67 -8.79 -1.73 -18.13
N VAL A 68 -8.17 -2.42 -17.18
CA VAL A 68 -7.38 -3.64 -17.39
C VAL A 68 -8.02 -4.75 -16.57
N LEU A 69 -8.54 -5.78 -17.25
CA LEU A 69 -9.15 -6.95 -16.61
C LEU A 69 -8.21 -8.16 -16.73
N GLU A 70 -7.14 -8.13 -15.96
CA GLU A 70 -6.04 -9.10 -16.01
C GLU A 70 -5.46 -9.32 -14.60
N ASP A 71 -4.72 -10.41 -14.44
CA ASP A 71 -3.87 -10.62 -13.27
C ASP A 71 -2.85 -9.48 -13.12
N ALA A 72 -2.87 -8.83 -11.95
CA ALA A 72 -2.05 -7.67 -11.70
C ALA A 72 -0.55 -8.00 -11.69
N VAL A 73 -0.14 -9.17 -11.21
CA VAL A 73 1.28 -9.58 -11.17
C VAL A 73 1.82 -9.69 -12.59
N LEU A 74 1.10 -10.39 -13.48
CA LEU A 74 1.51 -10.56 -14.86
C LEU A 74 1.49 -9.24 -15.64
N TRP A 75 0.44 -8.43 -15.44
CA TRP A 75 0.29 -7.17 -16.13
C TRP A 75 1.34 -6.13 -15.71
N THR A 76 1.62 -5.97 -14.41
CA THR A 76 2.63 -5.01 -13.93
C THR A 76 4.03 -5.43 -14.37
N ALA A 77 4.39 -6.72 -14.25
CA ALA A 77 5.69 -7.22 -14.69
C ALA A 77 5.91 -7.04 -16.20
N ARG A 78 4.86 -7.24 -17.02
CA ARG A 78 4.90 -6.96 -18.46
C ARG A 78 5.05 -5.47 -18.76
N THR A 79 4.28 -4.63 -18.07
CA THR A 79 4.27 -3.18 -18.29
C THR A 79 5.58 -2.53 -17.83
N ALA A 80 6.10 -2.93 -16.68
CA ALA A 80 7.38 -2.46 -16.14
C ALA A 80 8.54 -2.77 -17.12
N ARG A 81 8.62 -4.01 -17.61
CA ARG A 81 9.61 -4.40 -18.64
C ARG A 81 9.53 -3.54 -19.89
N ASN A 82 8.32 -3.19 -20.33
CA ASN A 82 8.14 -2.33 -21.51
C ASN A 82 8.64 -0.91 -21.23
N VAL A 83 8.30 -0.33 -20.07
CA VAL A 83 8.76 1.00 -19.64
C VAL A 83 10.30 1.05 -19.56
N SER A 84 10.93 0.06 -18.93
CA SER A 84 12.40 -0.01 -18.83
C SER A 84 13.07 -0.11 -20.21
N LYS A 85 12.51 -0.90 -21.14
CA LYS A 85 13.03 -0.99 -22.52
C LYS A 85 12.92 0.35 -23.25
N THR A 86 11.80 1.05 -23.12
CA THR A 86 11.62 2.35 -23.78
C THR A 86 12.55 3.43 -23.20
N ALA A 87 12.76 3.42 -21.87
CA ALA A 87 13.69 4.36 -21.22
C ALA A 87 15.13 4.17 -21.71
N ALA A 88 15.57 2.91 -21.90
CA ALA A 88 16.89 2.61 -22.44
C ALA A 88 17.09 3.11 -23.89
N LEU A 89 16.00 3.28 -24.65
CA LEU A 89 16.05 3.72 -26.05
C LEU A 89 15.98 5.25 -26.23
N SER A 90 15.59 6.00 -25.20
CA SER A 90 15.53 7.48 -25.25
C SER A 90 16.04 8.10 -23.95
N PRO A 91 17.37 8.18 -23.74
CA PRO A 91 17.97 8.71 -22.51
C PRO A 91 17.71 10.22 -22.27
N SER A 92 17.22 10.94 -23.28
CA SER A 92 17.15 12.41 -23.32
C SER A 92 15.74 13.01 -23.14
N SER A 93 14.71 12.19 -22.84
CA SER A 93 13.33 12.63 -22.58
C SER A 93 12.93 12.34 -21.12
N ARG A 94 12.29 13.30 -20.41
CA ARG A 94 11.84 13.24 -18.99
C ARG A 94 11.08 11.95 -18.56
N PRO A 95 10.81 11.79 -17.24
CA PRO A 95 11.48 10.91 -16.28
C PRO A 95 11.11 9.42 -16.43
N VAL A 96 11.89 8.53 -15.82
CA VAL A 96 11.71 7.07 -15.93
C VAL A 96 10.60 6.60 -15.00
N GLY A 97 9.40 6.42 -15.56
CA GLY A 97 8.19 5.94 -14.88
C GLY A 97 6.92 6.55 -15.48
N ARG A 98 5.77 5.86 -15.42
CA ARG A 98 4.51 6.29 -16.07
C ARG A 98 3.53 6.99 -15.13
N TYR A 99 3.50 6.62 -13.84
CA TYR A 99 2.47 7.06 -12.91
C TYR A 99 3.03 7.94 -11.81
N ASP A 100 2.35 9.06 -11.55
CA ASP A 100 2.64 9.93 -10.40
C ASP A 100 2.08 9.34 -9.11
N TYR A 101 1.00 8.57 -9.23
CA TYR A 101 0.31 7.97 -8.10
C TYR A 101 0.05 6.49 -8.37
N ILE A 102 0.34 5.65 -7.38
CA ILE A 102 -0.16 4.27 -7.33
C ILE A 102 -1.03 4.11 -6.09
N ILE A 103 -2.20 3.49 -6.25
CA ILE A 103 -2.97 2.95 -5.13
C ILE A 103 -2.95 1.42 -5.26
N HIS A 104 -2.51 0.75 -4.21
CA HIS A 104 -2.54 -0.69 -4.09
C HIS A 104 -3.54 -1.09 -3.00
N ASP A 105 -4.72 -1.53 -3.43
CA ASP A 105 -5.84 -1.86 -2.54
C ASP A 105 -6.47 -3.17 -3.00
N VAL A 106 -5.86 -4.28 -2.58
CA VAL A 106 -6.22 -5.62 -3.02
C VAL A 106 -6.69 -6.44 -1.85
N PHE A 107 -7.76 -7.20 -2.06
CA PHE A 107 -8.32 -8.03 -1.01
C PHE A 107 -9.14 -9.16 -1.62
N THR A 108 -8.98 -10.41 -1.13
CA THR A 108 -9.81 -11.53 -1.58
C THR A 108 -10.02 -12.55 -0.46
N GLY A 109 -11.25 -13.01 -0.28
CA GLY A 109 -11.54 -14.13 0.62
C GLY A 109 -11.21 -13.93 2.11
N GLY A 110 -10.90 -12.71 2.56
CA GLY A 110 -10.55 -12.42 3.96
C GLY A 110 -9.08 -12.09 4.21
N ALA A 111 -8.21 -12.21 3.20
CA ALA A 111 -6.81 -11.83 3.30
C ALA A 111 -6.28 -11.25 1.98
N GLU A 112 -5.16 -10.57 2.08
CA GLU A 112 -4.38 -10.05 0.98
C GLU A 112 -3.60 -11.18 0.27
N PRO A 113 -3.67 -11.31 -1.07
CA PRO A 113 -2.83 -12.27 -1.78
C PRO A 113 -1.35 -11.90 -1.66
N LEU A 114 -0.54 -12.74 -1.01
CA LEU A 114 0.88 -12.43 -0.76
C LEU A 114 1.72 -12.23 -2.02
N SER A 115 1.33 -12.81 -3.16
CA SER A 115 1.98 -12.55 -4.45
C SER A 115 1.96 -11.06 -4.84
N LEU A 116 0.95 -10.30 -4.37
CA LEU A 116 0.81 -8.86 -4.58
C LEU A 116 1.57 -8.03 -3.54
N PHE A 117 2.26 -8.67 -2.60
CA PHE A 117 3.17 -8.04 -1.62
C PHE A 117 4.60 -8.57 -1.75
N SER A 118 4.86 -9.37 -2.79
CA SER A 118 6.20 -9.88 -3.08
C SER A 118 7.14 -8.77 -3.54
N GLU A 119 8.43 -8.95 -3.29
CA GLU A 119 9.50 -8.06 -3.75
C GLU A 119 9.39 -7.83 -5.26
N GLU A 120 9.18 -8.88 -6.06
CA GLU A 120 9.14 -8.79 -7.51
C GLU A 120 7.97 -7.92 -7.99
N PHE A 121 6.82 -8.05 -7.33
CA PHE A 121 5.64 -7.26 -7.65
C PHE A 121 5.80 -5.80 -7.22
N LEU A 122 6.27 -5.56 -6.00
CA LEU A 122 6.49 -4.21 -5.47
C LEU A 122 7.57 -3.47 -6.28
N PHE A 123 8.63 -4.17 -6.71
CA PHE A 123 9.63 -3.61 -7.61
C PHE A 123 9.06 -3.27 -9.01
N SER A 124 8.13 -4.08 -9.50
CA SER A 124 7.41 -3.77 -10.75
C SER A 124 6.56 -2.50 -10.60
N LEU A 125 5.84 -2.32 -9.48
CA LEU A 125 5.11 -1.09 -9.18
C LEU A 125 6.04 0.11 -9.04
N ARG A 126 7.16 -0.04 -8.32
CA ARG A 126 8.20 0.98 -8.21
C ARG A 126 8.73 1.41 -9.58
N THR A 127 8.99 0.47 -10.49
CA THR A 127 9.46 0.76 -11.85
C THR A 127 8.46 1.57 -12.65
N LEU A 128 7.17 1.41 -12.36
CA LEU A 128 6.08 2.15 -13.00
C LEU A 128 5.85 3.55 -12.41
N LEU A 129 6.36 3.85 -11.21
CA LEU A 129 6.30 5.20 -10.62
C LEU A 129 7.27 6.17 -11.30
N SER A 130 6.85 7.42 -11.48
CA SER A 130 7.73 8.53 -11.84
C SER A 130 8.76 8.82 -10.72
N ASP A 131 9.77 9.65 -10.98
CA ASP A 131 10.91 9.86 -10.07
C ASP A 131 10.55 10.52 -8.72
N GLU A 132 9.38 11.15 -8.61
CA GLU A 132 8.79 11.60 -7.33
C GLU A 132 7.41 10.97 -7.10
N GLY A 133 7.16 9.83 -7.74
CA GLY A 133 5.91 9.11 -7.66
C GLY A 133 5.65 8.59 -6.24
N ILE A 134 4.39 8.63 -5.83
CA ILE A 134 3.95 8.20 -4.51
C ILE A 134 3.04 6.98 -4.67
N ILE A 135 3.23 5.98 -3.80
CA ILE A 135 2.32 4.85 -3.67
C ILE A 135 1.61 4.92 -2.32
N ALA A 136 0.32 4.56 -2.30
CA ALA A 136 -0.43 4.25 -1.10
C ALA A 136 -0.85 2.78 -1.15
N ILE A 137 -0.48 2.01 -0.12
CA ILE A 137 -0.75 0.58 -0.01
C ILE A 137 -1.69 0.36 1.18
N ASN A 138 -2.76 -0.39 0.96
CA ASN A 138 -3.61 -0.92 2.02
C ASN A 138 -3.12 -2.32 2.41
N TYR A 139 -3.02 -2.59 3.71
CA TYR A 139 -2.71 -3.91 4.23
C TYR A 139 -3.39 -4.14 5.57
N ALA A 140 -4.18 -5.20 5.71
CA ALA A 140 -4.79 -5.59 6.97
C ALA A 140 -3.99 -6.70 7.65
N GLY A 141 -3.52 -6.44 8.87
CA GLY A 141 -2.72 -7.41 9.60
C GLY A 141 -2.55 -7.05 11.07
N SER A 142 -1.95 -7.97 11.83
CA SER A 142 -1.56 -7.72 13.21
C SER A 142 -0.08 -7.36 13.28
N LEU A 143 0.25 -6.20 13.83
CA LEU A 143 1.63 -5.67 13.89
C LEU A 143 2.65 -6.56 14.62
N GLY A 144 2.18 -7.49 15.46
CA GLY A 144 3.02 -8.46 16.17
C GLY A 144 3.19 -9.81 15.45
N GLN A 145 2.65 -9.98 14.24
CA GLN A 145 2.78 -11.23 13.49
C GLN A 145 3.97 -11.20 12.54
N PRO A 146 4.75 -12.30 12.42
CA PRO A 146 5.89 -12.38 11.50
C PRO A 146 5.52 -12.05 10.05
N LEU A 147 4.35 -12.50 9.58
CA LEU A 147 3.88 -12.20 8.22
C LEU A 147 3.68 -10.69 8.00
N THR A 148 3.08 -9.98 8.96
CA THR A 148 2.92 -8.52 8.88
C THR A 148 4.29 -7.85 8.82
N THR A 149 5.22 -8.28 9.65
CA THR A 149 6.59 -7.76 9.63
C THR A 149 7.23 -7.97 8.27
N ALA A 150 7.17 -9.18 7.71
CA ALA A 150 7.72 -9.49 6.40
C ALA A 150 7.09 -8.65 5.28
N VAL A 151 5.77 -8.43 5.31
CA VAL A 151 5.08 -7.53 4.36
C VAL A 151 5.60 -6.10 4.48
N LEU A 152 5.60 -5.54 5.70
CA LEU A 152 5.98 -4.15 5.94
C LEU A 152 7.44 -3.89 5.60
N ASP A 153 8.30 -4.85 5.93
CA ASP A 153 9.71 -4.81 5.57
C ASP A 153 9.84 -4.88 4.04
N THR A 154 9.26 -5.86 3.36
CA THR A 154 9.36 -5.96 1.89
C THR A 154 8.92 -4.66 1.19
N VAL A 155 7.84 -4.03 1.67
CA VAL A 155 7.38 -2.71 1.20
C VAL A 155 8.43 -1.63 1.45
N ASP A 156 8.92 -1.49 2.69
CA ASP A 156 9.89 -0.45 3.05
C ASP A 156 11.20 -0.57 2.24
N LEU A 157 11.70 -1.80 2.05
CA LEU A 157 12.86 -2.08 1.21
C LEU A 157 12.62 -1.72 -0.27
N ALA A 158 11.48 -2.13 -0.82
CA ALA A 158 11.14 -1.89 -2.21
C ALA A 158 11.13 -0.39 -2.53
N PHE A 159 10.74 0.46 -1.58
CA PHE A 159 10.69 1.91 -1.74
C PHE A 159 11.80 2.66 -1.00
N GLY A 160 12.96 2.02 -0.79
CA GLY A 160 14.19 2.68 -0.34
C GLY A 160 14.06 3.35 1.04
N HIS A 161 13.33 2.71 1.96
CA HIS A 161 13.09 3.16 3.33
C HIS A 161 12.41 4.53 3.43
N SER A 162 11.61 4.90 2.43
CA SER A 162 10.91 6.18 2.35
C SER A 162 9.39 6.00 2.53
N CYS A 163 9.01 5.25 3.56
CA CYS A 163 7.63 4.95 3.88
C CYS A 163 7.16 5.57 5.20
N LYS A 164 5.85 5.84 5.31
CA LYS A 164 5.14 6.09 6.56
C LYS A 164 3.91 5.21 6.65
N ILE A 165 3.68 4.65 7.83
CA ILE A 165 2.60 3.70 8.10
C ILE A 165 1.58 4.35 9.04
N PHE A 166 0.30 4.23 8.70
CA PHE A 166 -0.79 4.74 9.50
C PHE A 166 -1.83 3.65 9.76
N SER A 167 -2.28 3.53 11.00
CA SER A 167 -3.40 2.66 11.37
C SER A 167 -4.74 3.38 11.20
N ASP A 168 -5.76 2.63 10.83
CA ASP A 168 -7.15 3.10 10.91
C ASP A 168 -7.63 3.40 12.35
N SER A 169 -6.88 2.98 13.38
CA SER A 169 -7.18 3.18 14.80
C SER A 169 -6.02 3.82 15.57
N SER A 170 -6.25 5.02 16.12
CA SER A 170 -5.28 5.70 17.00
C SER A 170 -5.03 4.93 18.31
N GLU A 171 -5.98 4.10 18.75
CA GLU A 171 -5.79 3.22 19.90
C GLU A 171 -4.76 2.14 19.59
N ILE A 172 -4.82 1.55 18.40
CA ILE A 172 -3.88 0.51 17.97
C ILE A 172 -2.47 1.11 17.81
N ALA A 173 -2.36 2.29 17.17
CA ALA A 173 -1.09 3.01 17.09
C ALA A 173 -0.50 3.32 18.49
N SER A 174 -1.34 3.69 19.45
CA SER A 174 -0.94 3.92 20.85
C SER A 174 -0.50 2.64 21.57
N ARG A 175 -1.22 1.52 21.37
CA ARG A 175 -0.85 0.21 21.91
C ARG A 175 0.49 -0.27 21.35
N TRP A 176 0.72 -0.08 20.05
CA TRP A 176 2.01 -0.41 19.41
C TRP A 176 3.17 0.37 20.04
N ARG A 177 3.03 1.69 20.21
CA ARG A 177 4.05 2.51 20.88
C ARG A 177 4.42 1.98 22.26
N LYS A 178 3.41 1.61 23.07
CA LYS A 178 3.63 1.00 24.40
C LYS A 178 4.27 -0.38 24.34
N LEU A 179 3.81 -1.24 23.43
CA LEU A 179 4.37 -2.58 23.25
C LEU A 179 5.87 -2.49 22.94
N ARG A 180 6.24 -1.58 22.04
CA ARG A 180 7.63 -1.36 21.69
C ARG A 180 8.46 -0.86 22.87
N GLU A 181 7.98 0.12 23.63
CA GLU A 181 8.65 0.56 24.86
C GLU A 181 8.84 -0.61 25.83
N SER A 182 7.88 -1.53 25.94
CA SER A 182 8.00 -2.73 26.77
C SER A 182 9.03 -3.74 26.23
N ILE A 183 9.07 -3.98 24.91
CA ILE A 183 10.07 -4.83 24.25
C ILE A 183 11.47 -4.27 24.49
N GLU A 184 11.67 -2.96 24.29
CA GLU A 184 12.95 -2.28 24.52
C GLU A 184 13.39 -2.35 25.99
N ASN A 185 12.45 -2.51 26.93
CA ASN A 185 12.70 -2.63 28.37
C ASN A 185 12.66 -4.08 28.88
N GLU A 186 12.76 -5.10 28.00
CA GLU A 186 12.73 -6.54 28.31
C GLU A 186 11.52 -7.01 29.13
N LYS A 187 10.40 -6.27 29.09
CA LYS A 187 9.14 -6.66 29.69
C LYS A 187 8.25 -7.26 28.60
N LEU A 188 8.34 -8.58 28.44
CA LEU A 188 7.43 -9.34 27.58
C LEU A 188 6.04 -9.40 28.24
N GLU A 189 5.24 -8.37 28.03
CA GLU A 189 3.78 -8.50 28.20
C GLU A 189 3.20 -9.18 26.96
N GLU A 190 2.33 -10.16 27.20
CA GLU A 190 1.59 -10.87 26.17
C GLU A 190 0.69 -9.86 25.43
N SER A 191 1.17 -9.36 24.30
CA SER A 191 0.46 -8.35 23.55
C SER A 191 -0.80 -8.97 22.98
N GLN A 192 -1.98 -8.44 23.33
CA GLN A 192 -3.18 -8.72 22.57
C GLN A 192 -2.96 -8.22 21.14
N GLU A 193 -2.80 -9.16 20.21
CA GLU A 193 -2.55 -8.89 18.79
C GLU A 193 -3.60 -7.91 18.25
N ALA A 194 -3.16 -6.71 17.90
CA ALA A 194 -4.04 -5.66 17.39
C ALA A 194 -4.11 -5.75 15.86
N PHE A 195 -5.14 -6.44 15.35
CA PHE A 195 -5.47 -6.46 13.93
C PHE A 195 -6.01 -5.08 13.49
N SER A 196 -5.43 -4.49 12.44
CA SER A 196 -5.78 -3.16 11.93
C SER A 196 -5.61 -3.10 10.43
N ASN A 197 -6.35 -2.21 9.76
CA ASN A 197 -6.00 -1.79 8.42
C ASN A 197 -4.88 -0.75 8.52
N LEU A 198 -3.77 -1.04 7.86
CA LEU A 198 -2.62 -0.19 7.72
C LEU A 198 -2.67 0.48 6.35
N VAL A 199 -2.39 1.77 6.33
CA VAL A 199 -2.18 2.55 5.11
C VAL A 199 -0.73 2.99 5.08
N ILE A 200 0.01 2.49 4.10
CA ILE A 200 1.44 2.71 3.94
C ILE A 200 1.62 3.66 2.77
N PHE A 201 2.17 4.83 3.01
CA PHE A 201 2.55 5.77 1.97
C PHE A 201 4.05 5.69 1.75
N CYS A 202 4.48 5.44 0.52
CA CYS A 202 5.90 5.42 0.18
C CYS A 202 6.20 6.33 -0.99
N ARG A 203 7.38 6.95 -0.96
CA ARG A 203 7.93 7.66 -2.12
C ARG A 203 8.89 6.75 -2.87
N LYS A 204 8.91 6.86 -4.20
CA LYS A 204 10.01 6.34 -5.01
C LYS A 204 11.30 7.07 -4.62
N THR A 205 12.18 6.45 -3.81
CA THR A 205 13.58 6.86 -3.57
C THR A 205 14.55 5.81 -4.10
N PRO A 206 15.84 6.09 -4.35
CA PRO A 206 16.80 5.05 -4.72
C PRO A 206 16.77 3.95 -3.66
N SER A 207 16.49 2.72 -4.09
CA SER A 207 16.47 1.55 -3.23
C SER A 207 17.83 0.85 -3.29
N PRO A 208 18.28 0.16 -2.22
CA PRO A 208 19.45 -0.72 -2.29
C PRO A 208 19.39 -1.77 -3.41
N LEU A 209 18.19 -2.04 -3.93
CA LEU A 209 17.93 -2.94 -5.05
C LEU A 209 18.25 -2.32 -6.43
N ASP A 210 18.47 -1.00 -6.50
CA ASP A 210 18.77 -0.32 -7.76
C ASP A 210 20.22 -0.55 -8.19
N LYS A 211 20.42 -1.08 -9.41
CA LYS A 211 21.78 -1.26 -9.97
C LYS A 211 22.47 0.05 -10.37
N HIS A 212 21.72 1.15 -10.48
CA HIS A 212 22.20 2.49 -10.85
C HIS A 212 21.43 3.53 -10.01
N SER A 213 22.10 4.17 -9.06
CA SER A 213 21.53 5.25 -8.24
C SER A 213 21.45 6.53 -9.07
N GLY A 214 20.24 6.98 -9.40
CA GLY A 214 20.01 8.29 -10.01
C GLY A 214 20.10 9.41 -8.97
N ASP A 215 20.78 10.51 -9.30
CA ASP A 215 21.09 11.64 -8.39
C ASP A 215 19.90 12.57 -8.06
N TYR A 216 18.68 12.29 -8.51
CA TYR A 216 17.57 13.27 -8.53
C TYR A 216 16.30 12.79 -7.82
N VAL A 217 16.42 12.39 -6.55
CA VAL A 217 15.24 11.96 -5.80
C VAL A 217 15.17 12.60 -4.42
N SER A 218 14.01 13.16 -4.09
CA SER A 218 13.73 13.83 -2.83
C SER A 218 13.77 12.84 -1.67
N GLN A 219 14.71 13.06 -0.74
CA GLN A 219 14.78 12.34 0.54
C GLN A 219 13.90 12.94 1.63
N GLN A 220 12.94 13.80 1.27
CA GLN A 220 12.04 14.37 2.27
C GLN A 220 11.15 13.27 2.88
N PRO A 221 10.88 13.30 4.20
CA PRO A 221 9.89 12.41 4.79
C PRO A 221 8.51 12.58 4.14
N ILE A 222 7.66 11.55 4.21
CA ILE A 222 6.27 11.68 3.78
C ILE A 222 5.57 12.72 4.69
N ALA A 223 5.12 13.79 4.06
CA ALA A 223 4.30 14.83 4.67
C ALA A 223 3.15 15.15 3.72
N PHE A 224 2.04 15.64 4.28
CA PHE A 224 0.84 15.93 3.51
C PHE A 224 0.56 17.42 3.50
N ARG A 225 0.30 17.98 2.32
CA ARG A 225 -0.20 19.35 2.21
C ARG A 225 -1.57 19.44 2.88
N LYS A 226 -1.89 20.63 3.38
CA LYS A 226 -3.23 20.91 3.90
C LYS A 226 -4.27 20.74 2.78
N PRO A 227 -5.37 19.98 3.00
CA PRO A 227 -6.40 19.84 1.98
C PRO A 227 -7.23 21.11 1.84
N GLU A 228 -7.65 21.38 0.60
CA GLU A 228 -8.52 22.48 0.23
C GLU A 228 -9.97 21.99 0.04
N ALA A 229 -10.91 22.92 -0.14
CA ALA A 229 -12.33 22.60 -0.29
C ALA A 229 -12.61 21.61 -1.44
N SER A 230 -11.85 21.73 -2.53
CA SER A 230 -11.92 20.85 -3.70
C SER A 230 -11.54 19.41 -3.38
N ASP A 231 -10.53 19.18 -2.54
CA ASP A 231 -10.04 17.84 -2.15
C ASP A 231 -11.09 17.00 -1.42
N TYR A 232 -12.10 17.64 -0.82
CA TYR A 232 -13.15 16.91 -0.10
C TYR A 232 -14.27 16.39 -1.00
N LEU A 233 -14.34 16.81 -2.26
CA LEU A 233 -15.40 16.46 -3.22
C LEU A 233 -16.83 16.62 -2.63
N GLY A 234 -17.01 17.58 -1.72
CA GLY A 234 -18.27 17.82 -1.00
C GLY A 234 -18.67 16.73 0.00
N THR A 235 -17.76 15.87 0.45
CA THR A 235 -18.07 14.72 1.34
C THR A 235 -17.53 14.90 2.76
N ILE A 236 -18.41 14.71 3.76
CA ILE A 236 -18.06 14.76 5.19
C ILE A 236 -17.02 13.68 5.54
N SER A 237 -17.13 12.51 4.93
CA SER A 237 -16.16 11.42 5.14
C SER A 237 -14.74 11.83 4.77
N ARG A 238 -14.52 12.57 3.67
CA ARG A 238 -13.18 13.07 3.32
C ARG A 238 -12.71 14.14 4.29
N GLN A 239 -13.60 15.02 4.78
CA GLN A 239 -13.25 16.01 5.78
C GLN A 239 -12.69 15.37 7.07
N HIS A 240 -13.13 14.16 7.41
CA HIS A 240 -12.70 13.48 8.63
C HIS A 240 -11.50 12.52 8.43
N TYR A 241 -11.42 11.86 7.27
CA TYR A 241 -10.54 10.69 7.06
C TYR A 241 -9.66 10.76 5.80
N LEU A 242 -9.60 11.89 5.10
CA LEU A 242 -8.75 12.03 3.92
C LEU A 242 -7.27 11.96 4.30
N ILE A 243 -6.82 12.86 5.18
CA ILE A 243 -5.44 12.91 5.67
C ILE A 243 -5.30 12.07 6.93
N PRO A 244 -4.30 11.17 7.01
CA PRO A 244 -3.97 10.50 8.25
C PRO A 244 -3.48 11.49 9.30
N ARG A 245 -3.85 11.26 10.56
CA ARG A 245 -3.45 12.11 11.68
C ARG A 245 -2.17 11.56 12.34
N ALA A 246 -1.43 12.43 13.01
CA ALA A 246 -0.19 12.04 13.69
C ALA A 246 -0.41 10.94 14.73
N GLU A 247 -1.53 10.94 15.45
CA GLU A 247 -1.85 9.90 16.43
C GLU A 247 -2.11 8.52 15.82
N GLN A 248 -2.30 8.44 14.51
CA GLN A 248 -2.48 7.19 13.75
C GLN A 248 -1.17 6.64 13.21
N GLU A 249 -0.08 7.42 13.25
CA GLU A 249 1.23 7.00 12.73
C GLU A 249 1.80 5.87 13.59
N ILE A 250 2.30 4.85 12.89
CA ILE A 250 3.06 3.74 13.47
C ILE A 250 4.51 4.01 13.14
N GLU A 251 5.31 4.23 14.19
CA GLU A 251 6.76 4.30 14.05
C GLU A 251 7.30 2.89 13.76
N TRP A 252 7.52 2.61 12.48
CA TRP A 252 8.11 1.38 12.00
C TRP A 252 9.61 1.55 11.83
N HIS A 253 10.38 0.59 12.34
CA HIS A 253 11.82 0.57 12.17
C HIS A 253 12.23 -0.76 11.55
N TRP A 254 12.58 -0.66 10.26
CA TRP A 254 13.18 -1.71 9.49
C TRP A 254 14.25 -2.49 10.27
N GLY A 255 14.16 -3.82 10.25
CA GLY A 255 15.15 -4.73 10.86
C GLY A 255 15.32 -4.57 12.38
N LYS A 256 14.43 -3.85 13.06
CA LYS A 256 14.47 -3.60 14.51
C LYS A 256 13.16 -3.88 15.22
N ALA A 257 12.03 -3.95 14.50
CA ALA A 257 10.71 -4.20 15.09
C ALA A 257 10.63 -5.53 15.86
N TRP A 258 11.54 -6.48 15.61
CA TRP A 258 11.58 -7.81 16.23
C TRP A 258 12.99 -8.25 16.66
N LYS A 259 13.85 -7.31 17.07
CA LYS A 259 15.16 -7.67 17.67
C LYS A 259 14.95 -8.34 19.03
N GLY A 260 15.08 -9.66 19.07
CA GLY A 260 15.00 -10.47 20.29
C GLY A 260 14.44 -11.88 20.11
N LEU A 261 13.91 -12.22 18.94
CA LEU A 261 13.27 -13.52 18.66
C LEU A 261 13.72 -14.19 17.34
N VAL A 262 14.54 -13.51 16.54
CA VAL A 262 15.27 -14.09 15.40
C VAL A 262 16.76 -14.00 15.70
N ASP A 263 17.47 -15.10 15.53
CA ASP A 263 18.91 -15.19 15.82
C ASP A 263 19.70 -14.42 14.75
N ASP A 264 20.25 -13.26 15.14
CA ASP A 264 21.08 -12.37 14.30
C ASP A 264 22.37 -13.06 13.79
N SER A 265 22.67 -14.29 14.23
CA SER A 265 23.88 -15.04 13.84
C SER A 265 23.75 -15.87 12.55
N ASP A 266 22.54 -16.10 12.03
CA ASP A 266 22.33 -16.85 10.78
C ASP A 266 21.67 -15.98 9.68
N PRO A 267 22.42 -15.54 8.65
CA PRO A 267 21.88 -14.79 7.52
C PRO A 267 20.81 -15.55 6.71
N SER A 268 20.71 -16.87 6.86
CA SER A 268 19.68 -17.70 6.21
C SER A 268 18.35 -17.75 6.98
N ASP A 269 18.33 -17.26 8.22
CA ASP A 269 17.13 -17.13 9.07
C ASP A 269 16.41 -15.78 8.87
N ARG A 270 16.94 -14.92 7.98
CA ARG A 270 16.28 -13.68 7.53
C ARG A 270 15.15 -14.00 6.57
N GLN A 271 14.07 -14.55 7.10
CA GLN A 271 12.79 -14.74 6.41
C GLN A 271 12.00 -13.41 6.35
N ASP A 272 12.69 -12.28 6.19
CA ASP A 272 12.13 -10.93 6.38
C ASP A 272 11.56 -10.35 5.08
N ILE A 273 11.91 -10.94 3.92
CA ILE A 273 11.49 -10.48 2.60
C ILE A 273 10.58 -11.52 1.95
N LEU A 274 9.43 -11.06 1.47
CA LEU A 274 8.50 -11.89 0.75
C LEU A 274 8.92 -12.01 -0.71
N HIS A 275 9.32 -13.21 -1.11
CA HIS A 275 9.49 -13.56 -2.51
C HIS A 275 8.27 -14.31 -3.02
N ALA A 276 7.89 -14.08 -4.28
CA ALA A 276 6.73 -14.75 -4.87
C ALA A 276 6.85 -16.29 -4.87
N ALA A 277 8.08 -16.82 -5.01
CA ALA A 277 8.37 -18.25 -4.99
C ALA A 277 8.15 -18.90 -3.61
N ASP A 278 8.20 -18.08 -2.55
CA ASP A 278 8.24 -18.50 -1.15
C ASP A 278 6.92 -18.23 -0.41
N ALA A 279 5.95 -17.62 -1.09
CA ALA A 279 4.64 -17.25 -0.54
C ALA A 279 3.88 -18.43 0.09
N TRP A 280 4.09 -19.65 -0.40
CA TRP A 280 3.45 -20.86 0.12
C TRP A 280 3.86 -21.20 1.56
N MET A 281 5.03 -20.74 2.01
CA MET A 281 5.49 -20.97 3.39
C MET A 281 4.63 -20.23 4.42
N TRP A 282 3.99 -19.13 4.00
CA TRP A 282 3.16 -18.26 4.83
C TRP A 282 1.67 -18.60 4.82
N GLU A 283 1.30 -19.74 4.22
CA GLU A 283 -0.09 -20.19 4.13
C GLU A 283 -0.76 -20.30 5.53
N PRO A 284 -0.12 -20.89 6.57
CA PRO A 284 -0.72 -20.97 7.90
C PRO A 284 -1.04 -19.59 8.51
N GLU A 285 -0.11 -18.64 8.39
CA GLU A 285 -0.24 -17.27 8.88
C GLU A 285 -1.30 -16.50 8.08
N THR A 286 -1.35 -16.71 6.77
CA THR A 286 -2.36 -16.10 5.88
C THR A 286 -3.76 -16.57 6.28
N GLN A 287 -3.95 -17.87 6.51
CA GLN A 287 -5.23 -18.41 6.99
C GLN A 287 -5.59 -17.91 8.39
N SER A 288 -4.61 -17.76 9.27
CA SER A 288 -4.80 -17.18 10.61
C SER A 288 -5.25 -15.71 10.51
N SER A 289 -4.58 -14.91 9.67
CA SER A 289 -4.95 -13.52 9.38
C SER A 289 -6.38 -13.43 8.82
N ALA A 290 -6.73 -14.29 7.86
CA ALA A 290 -8.07 -14.34 7.29
C ALA A 290 -9.16 -14.62 8.33
N LYS A 291 -8.93 -15.58 9.25
CA LYS A 291 -9.86 -15.87 10.34
C LYS A 291 -10.07 -14.66 11.23
N LYS A 292 -8.98 -13.98 11.65
CA LYS A 292 -9.05 -12.77 12.48
C LYS A 292 -9.78 -11.63 11.77
N HIS A 293 -9.52 -11.43 10.49
CA HIS A 293 -10.25 -10.46 9.68
C HIS A 293 -11.76 -10.72 9.74
N TRP A 294 -12.20 -11.96 9.49
CA TRP A 294 -13.62 -12.30 9.53
C TRP A 294 -14.22 -12.21 10.95
N GLU A 295 -13.45 -12.48 12.00
CA GLU A 295 -13.87 -12.22 13.39
C GLU A 295 -14.15 -10.74 13.66
N VAL A 296 -13.31 -9.85 13.13
CA VAL A 296 -13.52 -8.39 13.20
C VAL A 296 -14.75 -8.00 12.37
N MET A 297 -14.89 -8.51 11.15
CA MET A 297 -16.03 -8.20 10.27
C MET A 297 -17.38 -8.63 10.87
N ARG A 298 -17.42 -9.72 11.64
CA ARG A 298 -18.62 -10.14 12.39
C ARG A 298 -19.06 -9.17 13.49
N ARG A 299 -18.21 -8.20 13.85
CA ARG A 299 -18.55 -7.13 14.80
C ARG A 299 -19.04 -5.86 14.11
N VAL A 300 -18.82 -5.70 12.80
CA VAL A 300 -19.19 -4.50 12.03
C VAL A 300 -20.69 -4.44 11.77
N LEU A 301 -21.30 -5.59 11.41
CA LEU A 301 -22.75 -5.72 11.23
C LEU A 301 -23.27 -6.89 12.10
N PRO A 302 -24.52 -6.80 12.61
CA PRO A 302 -25.13 -7.91 13.34
C PRO A 302 -25.16 -9.20 12.52
N ALA A 303 -24.99 -10.36 13.17
CA ALA A 303 -24.99 -11.68 12.51
C ALA A 303 -26.19 -11.90 11.58
N ARG A 304 -27.39 -11.48 12.02
CA ARG A 304 -28.60 -11.57 11.21
C ARG A 304 -28.52 -10.86 9.85
N ILE A 305 -27.65 -9.85 9.69
CA ILE A 305 -27.47 -9.14 8.42
C ILE A 305 -26.56 -9.96 7.50
N TRP A 306 -25.51 -10.56 8.05
CA TRP A 306 -24.59 -11.42 7.30
C TRP A 306 -25.25 -12.71 6.80
N GLU A 307 -26.24 -13.23 7.52
CA GLU A 307 -26.91 -14.51 7.24
C GLU A 307 -28.16 -14.37 6.34
N LEU A 308 -28.43 -13.19 5.78
CA LEU A 308 -29.64 -12.92 4.99
C LEU A 308 -29.63 -13.49 3.56
N TYR A 309 -28.51 -14.06 3.10
CA TYR A 309 -28.30 -14.49 1.71
C TYR A 309 -27.46 -15.76 1.65
#